data_AF-A0A8X6MFM7-F1
#
_entry.id   AF-A0A8X6MFM7-F1
#
_cell.length_a   1.000
_cell.length_b   1.000
_cell.length_c   1.000
_cell.angle_alpha   90.00
_cell.angle_beta   90.00
_cell.angle_gamma   90.00
#
_symmetry.space_group_name_H-M   'P 1'
#
loop_
_entity.id
_entity.type
_entity.pdbx_description
1 polymer ?
#
loop_
_entity_poly.entity_id
_entity_poly.type
_entity_poly.pdbx_seq_one_letter_code
_entity_poly.pdbx_strand_id
1 'polypeptide(L)'
;MVLSQTAQTIWSNIFRSPQLSSHELIHGLIPTLLRYDVEKLIRCGYPSKDDCLSCKYSILEFDSDDEFEVAFYKCRADVAENVRVITKMLPKVTFSFGDALLQAVLNGEGWQKILDNPIAKTDLEECWEAIVPYMDAVCGTLTKNTEIPEIKELASDALRLLNGVIDSTSDDLEVQSNILSCISSLFYFVTFQPELKVKIYEKIFSHLSYVTDNTKNKEVMNLKRHSTSLLIKFSLNYPDLLLPDFDHLCDKIQALIPLSDLVTRFEKCALLEALMILSNSFCNFERQSNFLKAAWSFVDPIWANPVIIQGMQSTENFMSFLGLNKPFGSENPINQDAADLMFASNITRACIKRCIYPSDPEIAKKGDFIHPLSDLEEGVIYRNPAAEYVTGVIHEIVQIIKILNELYDPEVKQNFHLDYSKILDLTEVDKNSALGTFNFFW
;
A
#
# COMPACT_ATOMS: atom_id res chain seq x y z
N MET A 1 25.69 -3.59 -13.81
CA MET A 1 24.86 -3.19 -12.64
C MET A 1 25.67 -3.19 -11.35
N VAL A 2 26.51 -4.20 -11.11
CA VAL A 2 27.24 -4.41 -9.84
C VAL A 2 28.14 -3.24 -9.46
N LEU A 3 28.87 -2.66 -10.43
CA LEU A 3 29.70 -1.48 -10.21
C LEU A 3 28.89 -0.26 -9.75
N SER A 4 27.73 -0.03 -10.37
CA SER A 4 26.85 1.07 -10.00
C SER A 4 26.36 0.93 -8.56
N GLN A 5 25.95 -0.28 -8.18
CA GLN A 5 25.52 -0.57 -6.81
C GLN A 5 26.65 -0.36 -5.79
N THR A 6 27.85 -0.85 -6.09
CA THR A 6 29.01 -0.69 -5.19
C THR A 6 29.33 0.79 -4.99
N ALA A 7 29.24 1.60 -6.05
CA ALA A 7 29.41 3.05 -5.96
C ALA A 7 28.34 3.71 -5.07
N GLN A 8 27.09 3.24 -5.09
CA GLN A 8 26.04 3.77 -4.20
C GLN A 8 26.38 3.58 -2.72
N THR A 9 26.99 2.45 -2.35
CA THR A 9 27.43 2.21 -0.97
C THR A 9 28.52 3.20 -0.54
N ILE A 10 29.46 3.51 -1.44
CA ILE A 10 30.51 4.50 -1.19
C ILE A 10 29.90 5.89 -1.00
N TRP A 11 29.00 6.30 -1.89
CA TRP A 11 28.29 7.57 -1.76
C TRP A 11 27.50 7.67 -0.46
N SER A 12 26.81 6.60 -0.07
CA SER A 12 26.08 6.54 1.20
C SER A 12 26.99 6.83 2.40
N ASN A 13 28.18 6.23 2.43
CA ASN A 13 29.15 6.46 3.48
C ASN A 13 29.69 7.91 3.48
N ILE A 14 29.88 8.51 2.30
CA ILE A 14 30.28 9.91 2.18
C ILE A 14 29.19 10.83 2.72
N PHE A 15 27.93 10.64 2.31
CA PHE A 15 26.81 11.50 2.73
C PHE A 15 26.43 11.33 4.20
N ARG A 16 26.72 10.17 4.80
CA ARG A 16 26.49 9.93 6.23
C ARG A 16 27.67 10.35 7.11
N SER A 17 28.84 10.61 6.54
CA SER A 17 30.01 11.09 7.30
C SER A 17 29.81 12.55 7.71
N PRO A 18 29.84 12.89 9.02
CA PRO A 18 29.70 14.26 9.47
C PRO A 18 30.78 15.22 8.93
N GLN A 19 31.97 14.70 8.63
CA GLN A 19 33.10 15.50 8.13
C GLN A 19 33.00 15.78 6.63
N LEU A 20 32.52 14.80 5.86
CA LEU A 20 32.46 14.91 4.40
C LEU A 20 31.14 15.51 3.92
N SER A 21 30.04 15.19 4.59
CA SER A 21 28.69 15.66 4.22
C SER A 21 28.57 17.17 4.17
N SER A 22 29.24 17.90 5.07
CA SER A 22 29.21 19.37 5.11
C SER A 22 30.22 20.04 4.18
N HIS A 23 31.03 19.28 3.44
CA HIS A 23 32.11 19.84 2.64
C HIS A 23 31.56 20.44 1.34
N GLU A 24 31.92 21.69 1.02
CA GLU A 24 31.40 22.42 -0.15
C GLU A 24 31.63 21.69 -1.48
N LEU A 25 32.77 21.03 -1.66
CA LEU A 25 33.03 20.19 -2.84
C LEU A 25 32.01 19.06 -3.01
N ILE A 26 31.58 18.42 -1.91
CA ILE A 26 30.56 17.37 -1.96
C ILE A 26 29.22 17.98 -2.35
N HIS A 27 28.86 19.13 -1.77
CA HIS A 27 27.66 19.86 -2.17
C HIS A 27 27.66 20.27 -3.66
N GLY A 28 28.81 20.72 -4.17
CA GLY A 28 28.97 21.08 -5.58
C GLY A 28 28.84 19.91 -6.56
N LEU A 29 29.12 18.68 -6.12
CA LEU A 29 29.02 17.47 -6.95
C LEU A 29 27.59 16.90 -7.01
N ILE A 30 26.76 17.18 -6.00
CA ILE A 30 25.42 16.59 -5.87
C ILE A 30 24.54 16.78 -7.13
N PRO A 31 24.42 17.97 -7.74
CA PRO A 31 23.59 18.13 -8.94
C PRO A 31 24.01 17.21 -10.09
N THR A 32 25.32 17.04 -10.29
CA THR A 32 25.87 16.15 -11.32
C THR A 32 25.62 14.70 -10.96
N LEU A 33 25.82 14.33 -9.68
CA LEU A 33 25.56 12.97 -9.22
C LEU A 33 24.09 12.58 -9.40
N LEU A 34 23.15 13.46 -9.07
CA LEU A 34 21.72 13.20 -9.22
C LEU A 34 21.34 12.87 -10.67
N ARG A 35 21.95 13.55 -11.66
CA ARG A 35 21.74 13.23 -13.09
C ARG A 35 22.20 11.82 -13.44
N TYR A 36 23.33 11.37 -12.91
CA TYR A 36 23.82 10.01 -13.16
C TYR A 36 23.09 8.94 -12.35
N ASP A 37 22.60 9.27 -11.16
CA ASP A 37 21.94 8.32 -10.27
C ASP A 37 20.49 8.06 -10.65
N VAL A 38 19.76 9.08 -11.14
CA VAL A 38 18.35 8.88 -11.53
C VAL A 38 18.20 7.94 -12.72
N GLU A 39 19.18 7.90 -13.63
CA GLU A 39 19.17 6.95 -14.75
C GLU A 39 19.15 5.50 -14.27
N LYS A 40 19.74 5.21 -13.10
CA LYS A 40 19.75 3.87 -12.51
C LYS A 40 18.38 3.45 -11.95
N LEU A 41 17.42 4.37 -11.89
CA LEU A 41 16.05 4.06 -11.53
C LEU A 41 15.25 3.54 -12.72
N ILE A 42 15.74 3.73 -13.95
CA ILE A 42 15.10 3.25 -15.19
C ILE A 42 15.34 1.76 -15.35
N ARG A 43 14.25 1.01 -15.50
CA ARG A 43 14.25 -0.44 -15.66
C ARG A 43 14.73 -0.85 -17.06
N CYS A 44 16.04 -1.03 -17.23
CA CYS A 44 16.66 -1.42 -18.50
C CYS A 44 17.90 -2.31 -18.28
N GLY A 45 18.45 -2.90 -19.34
CA GLY A 45 19.74 -3.58 -19.25
C GLY A 45 19.66 -5.06 -18.89
N TYR A 46 18.53 -5.73 -19.14
CA TYR A 46 18.34 -7.15 -18.88
C TYR A 46 19.29 -8.03 -19.71
N PRO A 47 19.83 -9.13 -19.16
CA PRO A 47 20.66 -10.10 -19.89
C PRO A 47 20.01 -10.66 -21.16
N SER A 48 18.69 -10.89 -21.15
CA SER A 48 17.96 -11.44 -22.30
C SER A 48 17.66 -10.43 -23.41
N LYS A 49 17.88 -9.13 -23.16
CA LYS A 49 17.52 -8.02 -24.05
C LYS A 49 18.76 -7.41 -24.71
N ASP A 50 18.54 -6.56 -25.72
CA ASP A 50 19.56 -5.73 -26.37
C ASP A 50 19.06 -4.28 -26.52
N ASP A 51 18.39 -3.77 -25.48
CA ASP A 51 17.76 -2.45 -25.47
C ASP A 51 18.66 -1.33 -24.94
N CYS A 52 19.75 -1.69 -24.25
CA CYS A 52 20.64 -0.77 -23.56
C CYS A 52 22.08 -1.29 -23.64
N LEU A 53 23.08 -0.40 -23.68
CA LEU A 53 24.50 -0.80 -23.65
C LEU A 53 24.83 -1.65 -22.42
N SER A 54 24.11 -1.44 -21.31
CA SER A 54 24.23 -2.19 -20.07
C SER A 54 23.92 -3.69 -20.23
N CYS A 55 23.09 -4.10 -21.20
CA CYS A 55 22.78 -5.52 -21.46
C CYS A 55 24.05 -6.37 -21.66
N LYS A 56 25.04 -5.83 -22.38
CA LYS A 56 26.32 -6.52 -22.64
C LYS A 56 27.10 -6.83 -21.38
N TYR A 57 27.00 -5.96 -20.36
CA TYR A 57 27.63 -6.18 -19.07
C TYR A 57 26.78 -7.12 -18.21
N SER A 58 25.45 -6.99 -18.27
CA SER A 58 24.54 -7.85 -17.52
C SER A 58 24.66 -9.33 -17.92
N ILE A 59 24.89 -9.63 -19.21
CA ILE A 59 25.17 -11.00 -19.69
C ILE A 59 26.44 -11.60 -19.05
N LEU A 60 27.39 -10.77 -18.64
CA LEU A 60 28.63 -11.23 -17.98
C LEU A 60 28.47 -11.34 -16.46
N GLU A 61 27.57 -10.56 -15.88
CA GLU A 61 27.40 -10.42 -14.42
C GLU A 61 26.30 -11.34 -13.86
N PHE A 62 25.31 -11.74 -14.67
CA PHE A 62 24.11 -12.45 -14.22
C PHE A 62 23.79 -13.65 -15.12
N ASP A 63 23.33 -14.74 -14.51
CA ASP A 63 22.94 -15.96 -15.21
C ASP A 63 21.52 -15.87 -15.80
N SER A 64 20.67 -14.97 -15.28
CA SER A 64 19.29 -14.79 -15.71
C SER A 64 18.76 -13.37 -15.50
N ASP A 65 17.62 -13.07 -16.14
CA ASP A 65 16.87 -11.83 -15.93
C ASP A 65 16.36 -11.69 -14.48
N ASP A 66 16.00 -12.80 -13.84
CA ASP A 66 15.53 -12.80 -12.45
C ASP A 66 16.64 -12.37 -11.48
N GLU A 67 17.87 -12.86 -11.69
CA GLU A 67 19.02 -12.45 -10.89
C GLU A 67 19.37 -10.97 -11.09
N PHE A 68 19.33 -10.53 -12.35
CA PHE A 68 19.49 -9.12 -12.69
C PHE A 68 18.42 -8.25 -12.01
N GLU A 69 17.16 -8.67 -12.01
CA GLU A 69 16.04 -7.93 -11.43
C GLU A 69 16.21 -7.73 -9.92
N VAL A 70 16.67 -8.75 -9.20
CA VAL A 70 17.02 -8.64 -7.78
C VAL A 70 18.13 -7.61 -7.55
N ALA A 71 19.20 -7.66 -8.35
CA ALA A 71 20.31 -6.71 -8.25
C ALA A 71 19.88 -5.28 -8.61
N PHE A 72 19.02 -5.13 -9.62
CA PHE A 72 18.44 -3.85 -10.04
C PHE A 72 17.62 -3.22 -8.92
N TYR A 73 16.66 -3.93 -8.32
CA TYR A 73 15.85 -3.35 -7.25
C TYR A 73 16.67 -3.02 -6.00
N LYS A 74 17.72 -3.78 -5.71
CA LYS A 74 18.64 -3.44 -4.63
C LYS A 74 19.42 -2.15 -4.94
N CYS A 75 19.95 -2.01 -6.16
CA CYS A 75 20.58 -0.77 -6.62
C CYS A 75 19.60 0.42 -6.55
N ARG A 76 18.35 0.21 -6.99
CA ARG A 76 17.28 1.22 -6.94
C ARG A 76 17.00 1.68 -5.51
N ALA A 77 16.95 0.76 -4.56
CA ALA A 77 16.79 1.07 -3.14
C ALA A 77 17.99 1.85 -2.58
N ASP A 78 19.21 1.47 -2.95
CA ASP A 78 20.44 2.17 -2.53
C ASP A 78 20.49 3.61 -3.07
N VAL A 79 20.08 3.83 -4.33
CA VAL A 79 19.94 5.17 -4.93
C VAL A 79 18.89 5.99 -4.19
N ALA A 80 17.70 5.43 -3.95
CA ALA A 80 16.63 6.12 -3.24
C ALA A 80 17.06 6.53 -1.82
N GLU A 81 17.78 5.65 -1.11
CA GLU A 81 18.32 5.97 0.21
C GLU A 81 19.35 7.11 0.16
N ASN A 82 20.26 7.11 -0.82
CA ASN A 82 21.18 8.22 -1.04
C ASN A 82 20.43 9.54 -1.30
N VAL A 83 19.37 9.51 -2.11
CA VAL A 83 18.51 10.68 -2.35
C VAL A 83 17.84 11.17 -1.05
N ARG A 84 17.41 10.28 -0.14
CA ARG A 84 16.87 10.68 1.17
C ARG A 84 17.91 11.41 2.01
N VAL A 85 19.14 10.88 2.08
CA VAL A 85 20.23 11.52 2.83
C VAL A 85 20.59 12.88 2.21
N ILE A 86 20.71 12.96 0.89
CA ILE A 86 20.97 14.21 0.16
C ILE A 86 19.86 15.23 0.41
N THR A 87 18.59 14.82 0.41
CA THR A 87 17.45 15.73 0.60
C THR A 87 17.48 16.41 1.96
N LYS A 88 18.00 15.76 3.01
CA LYS A 88 18.19 16.41 4.32
C LYS A 88 19.24 17.52 4.28
N MET A 89 20.24 17.41 3.41
CA MET A 89 21.33 18.37 3.27
C MET A 89 20.97 19.50 2.30
N LEU A 90 20.38 19.18 1.15
CA LEU A 90 20.08 20.10 0.06
C LEU A 90 18.64 19.90 -0.45
N PRO A 91 17.61 20.20 0.37
CA PRO A 91 16.21 19.90 0.06
C PRO A 91 15.73 20.59 -1.22
N LYS A 92 16.15 21.84 -1.46
CA LYS A 92 15.82 22.59 -2.68
C LYS A 92 16.40 21.95 -3.94
N VAL A 93 17.65 21.47 -3.87
CA VAL A 93 18.33 20.90 -5.04
C VAL A 93 17.66 19.60 -5.47
N THR A 94 17.39 18.70 -4.52
CA THR A 94 16.72 17.44 -4.84
C THR A 94 15.28 17.64 -5.28
N PHE A 95 14.55 18.56 -4.63
CA PHE A 95 13.19 18.86 -5.04
C PHE A 95 13.13 19.49 -6.44
N SER A 96 13.92 20.52 -6.74
CA SER A 96 13.93 21.15 -8.06
C SER A 96 14.36 20.19 -9.17
N PHE A 97 15.25 19.24 -8.87
CA PHE A 97 15.60 18.19 -9.84
C PHE A 97 14.42 17.22 -10.07
N GLY A 98 13.75 16.78 -9.00
CA GLY A 98 12.52 15.99 -9.09
C GLY A 98 11.38 16.70 -9.84
N ASP A 99 11.21 17.99 -9.61
CA ASP A 99 10.27 18.85 -10.33
C ASP A 99 10.56 18.82 -11.84
N ALA A 100 11.82 19.04 -12.25
CA ALA A 100 12.19 18.97 -13.66
C ALA A 100 11.85 17.60 -14.28
N LEU A 101 12.20 16.50 -13.61
CA LEU A 101 11.94 15.14 -14.08
C LEU A 101 10.45 14.83 -14.19
N LEU A 102 9.66 15.22 -13.18
CA LEU A 102 8.23 14.99 -13.16
C LEU A 102 7.49 15.89 -14.17
N GLN A 103 7.94 17.14 -14.37
CA GLN A 103 7.42 18.02 -15.41
C GLN A 103 7.67 17.46 -16.81
N ALA A 104 8.84 16.86 -17.09
CA ALA A 104 9.11 16.24 -18.38
C ALA A 104 8.06 15.17 -18.70
N VAL A 105 7.83 14.22 -17.78
CA VAL A 105 6.86 13.14 -18.01
C VAL A 105 5.42 13.66 -18.08
N LEU A 106 5.07 14.69 -17.29
CA LEU A 106 3.76 15.34 -17.38
C LEU A 106 3.52 16.02 -18.73
N ASN A 107 4.58 16.54 -19.36
CA ASN A 107 4.52 17.15 -20.69
C ASN A 107 4.57 16.11 -21.83
N GLY A 108 4.53 14.81 -21.51
CA GLY A 108 4.67 13.73 -22.49
C GLY A 108 6.09 13.60 -23.05
N GLU A 109 7.09 14.13 -22.33
CA GLU A 109 8.50 14.05 -22.69
C GLU A 109 9.24 13.02 -21.82
N GLY A 110 10.21 12.33 -22.41
CA GLY A 110 11.17 11.52 -21.67
C GLY A 110 12.24 12.37 -20.98
N TRP A 111 13.15 11.73 -20.25
CA TRP A 111 14.23 12.41 -19.55
C TRP A 111 15.45 12.78 -20.41
N GLN A 112 15.41 12.53 -21.72
CA GLN A 112 16.51 12.80 -22.66
C GLN A 112 17.03 14.25 -22.62
N LYS A 113 16.16 15.24 -22.36
CA LYS A 113 16.55 16.66 -22.27
C LYS A 113 17.14 17.07 -20.91
N ILE A 114 16.94 16.24 -19.90
CA ILE A 114 17.36 16.50 -18.51
C ILE A 114 18.67 15.78 -18.21
N LEU A 115 18.84 14.59 -18.77
CA LEU A 115 20.02 13.75 -18.57
C LEU A 115 21.05 13.98 -19.66
N ASP A 116 22.32 14.01 -19.26
CA ASP A 116 23.44 14.19 -20.17
C ASP A 116 23.83 12.84 -20.80
N ASN A 117 23.40 12.59 -22.04
CA ASN A 117 23.67 11.35 -22.79
C ASN A 117 23.26 10.07 -22.04
N PRO A 118 21.97 9.88 -21.72
CA PRO A 118 21.52 8.66 -21.05
C PRO A 118 21.82 7.43 -21.91
N ILE A 119 22.31 6.39 -21.24
CA ILE A 119 22.58 5.06 -21.78
C ILE A 119 21.27 4.25 -21.86
N ALA A 120 20.41 4.42 -20.85
CA ALA A 120 19.06 3.87 -20.81
C ALA A 120 18.13 4.58 -21.81
N LYS A 121 17.17 3.83 -22.36
CA LYS A 121 16.04 4.43 -23.05
C LYS A 121 15.20 5.19 -22.04
N THR A 122 14.97 6.47 -22.30
CA THR A 122 14.15 7.33 -21.44
C THR A 122 12.76 7.49 -22.08
N ASP A 123 12.14 6.38 -22.46
CA ASP A 123 10.78 6.38 -22.98
C ASP A 123 9.80 6.74 -21.83
N LEU A 124 8.60 7.20 -22.19
CA LEU A 124 7.69 7.87 -21.26
C LEU A 124 7.22 6.95 -20.13
N GLU A 125 6.91 5.69 -20.45
CA GLU A 125 6.37 4.69 -19.51
C GLU A 125 7.41 4.34 -18.44
N GLU A 126 8.65 4.11 -18.84
CA GLU A 126 9.77 3.79 -17.96
C GLU A 126 10.15 4.97 -17.07
N CYS A 127 10.03 6.21 -17.58
CA CYS A 127 10.24 7.41 -16.78
C CYS A 127 9.14 7.58 -15.71
N TRP A 128 7.90 7.19 -15.99
CA TRP A 128 6.83 7.16 -14.98
C TRP A 128 7.09 6.14 -13.87
N GLU A 129 7.65 4.96 -14.19
CA GLU A 129 8.04 4.00 -13.16
C GLU A 129 9.22 4.54 -12.34
N ALA A 130 10.23 5.10 -13.00
CA ALA A 130 11.46 5.57 -12.38
C ALA A 130 11.29 6.81 -11.50
N ILE A 131 10.33 7.70 -11.80
CA ILE A 131 10.11 8.93 -11.01
C ILE A 131 9.54 8.62 -9.62
N VAL A 132 8.79 7.52 -9.47
CA VAL A 132 8.11 7.15 -8.22
C VAL A 132 9.08 7.01 -7.04
N PRO A 133 10.11 6.15 -7.09
CA PRO A 133 11.06 6.02 -5.97
C PRO A 133 11.83 7.31 -5.70
N TYR A 134 12.11 8.12 -6.71
CA TYR A 134 12.76 9.42 -6.53
C TYR A 134 11.87 10.39 -5.74
N MET A 135 10.62 10.56 -6.18
CA MET A 135 9.67 11.47 -5.53
C MET A 135 9.28 11.01 -4.13
N ASP A 136 9.14 9.70 -3.89
CA ASP A 136 8.96 9.15 -2.54
C ASP A 136 10.18 9.43 -1.65
N ALA A 137 11.40 9.27 -2.19
CA ALA A 137 12.63 9.59 -1.46
C ALA A 137 12.68 11.06 -1.04
N VAL A 138 12.44 11.97 -1.98
CA VAL A 138 12.48 13.42 -1.72
C VAL A 138 11.31 13.84 -0.83
N CYS A 139 10.07 13.68 -1.30
CA CYS A 139 8.90 14.20 -0.61
C CYS A 139 8.61 13.46 0.70
N GLY A 140 8.88 12.15 0.76
CA GLY A 140 8.78 11.37 1.99
C GLY A 140 9.79 11.81 3.04
N THR A 141 10.99 12.26 2.62
CA THR A 141 11.97 12.85 3.54
C THR A 141 11.48 14.21 4.03
N LEU A 142 11.03 15.10 3.14
CA LEU A 142 10.50 16.41 3.53
C LEU A 142 9.31 16.28 4.51
N THR A 143 8.38 15.39 4.23
CA THR A 143 7.20 15.14 5.08
C THR A 143 7.57 14.62 6.47
N LYS A 144 8.62 13.79 6.58
CA LYS A 144 9.07 13.27 7.87
C LYS A 144 9.88 14.28 8.69
N ASN A 145 10.36 15.36 8.07
CA ASN A 145 11.22 16.37 8.69
C ASN A 145 10.60 17.75 8.43
N THR A 146 9.35 17.94 8.88
CA THR A 146 8.56 19.17 8.65
C THR A 146 9.19 20.45 9.21
N GLU A 147 10.19 20.29 10.09
CA GLU A 147 11.02 21.35 10.64
C GLU A 147 12.01 21.97 9.64
N ILE A 148 12.24 21.33 8.48
CA ILE A 148 13.07 21.87 7.39
C ILE A 148 12.43 23.19 6.90
N PRO A 149 13.10 24.35 7.08
CA PRO A 149 12.54 25.66 6.76
C PRO A 149 12.09 25.79 5.30
N GLU A 150 12.83 25.18 4.38
CA GLU A 150 12.63 25.26 2.94
C GLU A 150 11.32 24.61 2.47
N ILE A 151 10.68 23.74 3.27
CA ILE A 151 9.42 23.06 2.88
C ILE A 151 8.33 24.07 2.51
N LYS A 152 8.21 25.17 3.27
CA LYS A 152 7.23 26.22 3.00
C LYS A 152 7.52 26.95 1.68
N GLU A 153 8.79 27.11 1.35
CA GLU A 153 9.21 27.76 0.11
C GLU A 153 8.94 26.87 -1.11
N LEU A 154 9.08 25.55 -0.94
CA LEU A 154 8.80 24.55 -1.97
C LEU A 154 7.30 24.27 -2.18
N ALA A 155 6.43 24.73 -1.26
CA ALA A 155 5.01 24.40 -1.28
C ALA A 155 4.31 24.80 -2.59
N SER A 156 4.63 25.99 -3.14
CA SER A 156 4.03 26.45 -4.38
C SER A 156 4.37 25.55 -5.58
N ASP A 157 5.64 25.12 -5.69
CA ASP A 157 6.08 24.23 -6.76
C ASP A 157 5.53 22.82 -6.58
N ALA A 158 5.47 22.33 -5.34
CA ALA A 158 4.86 21.05 -5.03
C ALA A 158 3.36 21.00 -5.33
N LEU A 159 2.62 22.08 -5.04
CA LEU A 159 1.21 22.19 -5.38
C LEU A 159 0.99 22.29 -6.88
N ARG A 160 1.87 22.98 -7.62
CA ARG A 160 1.85 22.99 -9.09
C ARG A 160 2.04 21.58 -9.65
N LEU A 161 3.06 20.86 -9.17
CA LEU A 161 3.31 19.47 -9.58
C LEU A 161 2.13 18.57 -9.26
N LEU A 162 1.61 18.66 -8.04
CA LEU A 162 0.48 17.85 -7.60
C LEU A 162 -0.74 18.06 -8.48
N ASN A 163 -1.07 19.31 -8.84
CA ASN A 163 -2.16 19.58 -9.80
C ASN A 163 -1.90 18.91 -11.16
N GLY A 164 -0.68 19.02 -11.70
CA GLY A 164 -0.32 18.35 -12.95
C GLY A 164 -0.50 16.82 -12.88
N VAL A 165 -0.07 16.20 -11.79
CA VAL A 165 -0.23 14.75 -11.58
C VAL A 165 -1.69 14.35 -11.38
N ILE A 166 -2.48 15.14 -10.65
CA ILE A 166 -3.92 14.91 -10.48
C ILE A 166 -4.64 14.97 -11.83
N ASP A 167 -4.30 15.94 -12.67
CA ASP A 167 -4.97 16.16 -13.96
C ASP A 167 -4.46 15.19 -15.05
N SER A 168 -3.36 14.47 -14.82
CA SER A 168 -2.79 13.50 -15.77
C SER A 168 -3.63 12.22 -15.91
N THR A 169 -3.74 11.77 -17.16
CA THR A 169 -4.40 10.51 -17.56
C THR A 169 -3.54 9.74 -18.54
N SER A 170 -3.71 8.42 -18.59
CA SER A 170 -3.00 7.48 -19.46
C SER A 170 -3.90 6.26 -19.65
N ASP A 171 -3.84 5.67 -20.84
CA ASP A 171 -4.51 4.40 -21.15
C ASP A 171 -3.78 3.21 -20.51
N ASP A 172 -2.51 3.39 -20.14
CA ASP A 172 -1.73 2.41 -19.41
C ASP A 172 -2.08 2.43 -17.90
N LEU A 173 -2.54 1.29 -17.40
CA LEU A 173 -2.94 1.06 -16.01
C LEU A 173 -1.74 1.08 -15.04
N GLU A 174 -0.56 0.66 -15.48
CA GLU A 174 0.66 0.75 -14.69
C GLU A 174 1.09 2.21 -14.53
N VAL A 175 1.01 3.00 -15.60
CA VAL A 175 1.22 4.47 -15.52
C VAL A 175 0.18 5.12 -14.60
N GLN A 176 -1.10 4.72 -14.64
CA GLN A 176 -2.09 5.19 -13.66
C GLN A 176 -1.70 4.87 -12.22
N SER A 177 -1.13 3.69 -11.99
CA SER A 177 -0.60 3.29 -10.68
C SER A 177 0.58 4.19 -10.27
N ASN A 178 1.51 4.47 -11.18
CA ASN A 178 2.65 5.37 -10.94
C ASN A 178 2.21 6.81 -10.65
N ILE A 179 1.16 7.29 -11.31
CA ILE A 179 0.51 8.57 -11.02
C ILE A 179 -0.02 8.58 -9.58
N LEU A 180 -0.73 7.53 -9.13
CA LEU A 180 -1.21 7.43 -7.74
C LEU A 180 -0.05 7.44 -6.72
N SER A 181 1.08 6.79 -7.03
CA SER A 181 2.29 6.85 -6.20
C SER A 181 2.87 8.26 -6.10
N CYS A 182 2.87 9.01 -7.21
CA CYS A 182 3.32 10.40 -7.22
C CYS A 182 2.37 11.30 -6.41
N ILE A 183 1.06 11.12 -6.53
CA ILE A 183 0.06 11.79 -5.67
C ILE A 183 0.34 11.46 -4.20
N SER A 184 0.60 10.19 -3.88
CA SER A 184 0.92 9.74 -2.52
C SER A 184 2.13 10.48 -1.95
N SER A 185 3.18 10.65 -2.76
CA SER A 185 4.43 11.30 -2.37
C SER A 185 4.23 12.79 -2.11
N LEU A 186 3.42 13.46 -2.93
CA LEU A 186 3.15 14.90 -2.84
C LEU A 186 2.01 15.27 -1.87
N PHE A 187 1.29 14.29 -1.32
CA PHE A 187 0.05 14.53 -0.59
C PHE A 187 0.20 15.43 0.64
N TYR A 188 1.36 15.42 1.32
CA TYR A 188 1.62 16.32 2.45
C TYR A 188 1.34 17.79 2.09
N PHE A 189 1.65 18.20 0.86
CA PHE A 189 1.50 19.58 0.43
C PHE A 189 0.03 20.03 0.30
N VAL A 190 -0.94 19.10 0.29
CA VAL A 190 -2.37 19.42 0.37
C VAL A 190 -2.71 20.15 1.68
N THR A 191 -1.90 20.04 2.73
CA THR A 191 -2.07 20.84 3.95
C THR A 191 -1.96 22.35 3.71
N PHE A 192 -1.26 22.79 2.66
CA PHE A 192 -1.19 24.18 2.24
C PHE A 192 -2.34 24.60 1.31
N GLN A 193 -3.02 23.63 0.69
CA GLN A 193 -4.16 23.86 -0.20
C GLN A 193 -5.22 22.74 -0.05
N PRO A 194 -6.00 22.73 1.06
CA PRO A 194 -6.85 21.61 1.42
C PRO A 194 -7.92 21.24 0.39
N GLU A 195 -8.37 22.18 -0.44
CA GLU A 195 -9.38 21.95 -1.48
C GLU A 195 -8.96 20.92 -2.54
N LEU A 196 -7.66 20.68 -2.74
CA LEU A 196 -7.18 19.69 -3.71
C LEU A 196 -7.54 18.25 -3.33
N LYS A 197 -7.83 17.98 -2.04
CA LYS A 197 -8.20 16.63 -1.58
C LYS A 197 -9.43 16.08 -2.30
N VAL A 198 -10.39 16.95 -2.67
CA VAL A 198 -11.62 16.54 -3.38
C VAL A 198 -11.28 15.94 -4.74
N LYS A 199 -10.43 16.60 -5.53
CA LYS A 199 -9.96 16.08 -6.82
C LYS A 199 -9.23 14.75 -6.66
N ILE A 200 -8.45 14.60 -5.60
CA ILE A 200 -7.71 13.36 -5.32
C ILE A 200 -8.68 12.21 -5.01
N TYR A 201 -9.71 12.45 -4.19
CA TYR A 201 -10.74 11.45 -3.92
C TYR A 201 -11.49 11.07 -5.19
N GLU A 202 -11.88 12.04 -6.01
CA GLU A 202 -12.53 11.79 -7.30
C GLU A 202 -11.68 10.90 -8.20
N LYS A 203 -10.37 11.15 -8.29
CA LYS A 203 -9.45 10.29 -9.03
C LYS A 203 -9.42 8.87 -8.47
N ILE A 204 -9.23 8.70 -7.16
CA ILE A 204 -9.23 7.39 -6.49
C ILE A 204 -10.55 6.63 -6.75
N PHE A 205 -11.69 7.29 -6.56
CA PHE A 205 -13.00 6.65 -6.74
C PHE A 205 -13.32 6.36 -8.21
N SER A 206 -12.78 7.12 -9.16
CA SER A 206 -12.92 6.82 -10.58
C SER A 206 -12.20 5.52 -10.97
N HIS A 207 -11.03 5.24 -10.39
CA HIS A 207 -10.32 3.97 -10.58
C HIS A 207 -11.05 2.79 -9.95
N LEU A 208 -11.67 2.98 -8.79
CA LEU A 208 -12.52 1.95 -8.16
C LEU A 208 -13.77 1.66 -8.99
N SER A 209 -14.30 2.68 -9.67
CA SER A 209 -15.46 2.60 -10.55
C SER A 209 -15.11 2.16 -11.98
N TYR A 210 -13.85 1.83 -12.24
CA TYR A 210 -13.38 1.43 -13.57
C TYR A 210 -13.92 0.04 -13.94
N VAL A 211 -14.61 -0.03 -15.08
CA VAL A 211 -15.20 -1.23 -15.67
C VAL A 211 -14.64 -1.41 -17.08
N THR A 212 -14.13 -2.60 -17.38
CA THR A 212 -13.70 -3.01 -18.72
C THR A 212 -14.28 -4.38 -19.04
N ASP A 213 -14.27 -4.78 -20.31
CA ASP A 213 -14.73 -6.10 -20.74
C ASP A 213 -14.00 -7.27 -20.04
N ASN A 214 -12.85 -6.98 -19.41
CA ASN A 214 -12.08 -7.90 -18.59
C ASN A 214 -11.77 -7.31 -17.21
N THR A 215 -12.81 -6.94 -16.43
CA THR A 215 -12.67 -6.41 -15.05
C THR A 215 -11.88 -7.32 -14.09
N LYS A 216 -11.63 -8.58 -14.45
CA LYS A 216 -10.76 -9.52 -13.72
C LYS A 216 -9.30 -9.51 -14.18
N ASN A 217 -8.90 -8.59 -15.06
CA ASN A 217 -7.50 -8.38 -15.43
C ASN A 217 -6.69 -8.01 -14.17
N LYS A 218 -5.54 -8.67 -13.99
CA LYS A 218 -4.58 -8.45 -12.92
C LYS A 218 -4.20 -6.96 -12.77
N GLU A 219 -4.04 -6.25 -13.87
CA GLU A 219 -3.66 -4.82 -13.86
C GLU A 219 -4.77 -3.92 -13.29
N VAL A 220 -6.02 -4.17 -13.69
CA VAL A 220 -7.20 -3.46 -13.14
C VAL A 220 -7.30 -3.72 -11.63
N MET A 221 -7.13 -4.97 -11.23
CA MET A 221 -7.14 -5.37 -9.81
C MET A 221 -6.00 -4.71 -9.02
N ASN A 222 -4.81 -4.59 -9.61
CA ASN A 222 -3.67 -3.91 -8.99
C ASN A 222 -3.95 -2.40 -8.82
N LEU A 223 -4.52 -1.74 -9.83
CA LEU A 223 -4.86 -0.32 -9.76
C LEU A 223 -5.93 -0.05 -8.68
N LYS A 224 -6.97 -0.88 -8.58
CA LYS A 224 -7.99 -0.78 -7.53
C LYS A 224 -7.42 -1.03 -6.14
N ARG A 225 -6.54 -2.04 -6.00
CA ARG A 225 -5.81 -2.29 -4.76
C ARG A 225 -4.92 -1.12 -4.35
N HIS A 226 -4.23 -0.51 -5.30
CA HIS A 226 -3.42 0.68 -5.04
C HIS A 226 -4.30 1.85 -4.59
N SER A 227 -5.41 2.09 -5.28
CA SER A 227 -6.39 3.14 -4.94
C SER A 227 -6.91 3.02 -3.50
N THR A 228 -7.34 1.81 -3.10
CA THR A 228 -7.78 1.55 -1.72
C THR A 228 -6.65 1.66 -0.69
N SER A 229 -5.45 1.18 -1.02
CA SER A 229 -4.26 1.30 -0.15
C SER A 229 -3.87 2.76 0.08
N LEU A 230 -4.02 3.61 -0.94
CA LEU A 230 -3.77 5.03 -0.86
C LEU A 230 -4.74 5.73 0.10
N LEU A 231 -6.03 5.38 0.04
CA LEU A 231 -7.03 5.90 0.97
C LEU A 231 -6.73 5.50 2.43
N ILE A 232 -6.30 4.26 2.68
CA ILE A 232 -5.81 3.82 3.99
C ILE A 232 -4.61 4.66 4.43
N LYS A 233 -3.61 4.84 3.56
CA LYS A 233 -2.40 5.62 3.86
C LYS A 233 -2.74 7.08 4.21
N PHE A 234 -3.66 7.70 3.47
CA PHE A 234 -4.11 9.06 3.79
C PHE A 234 -4.88 9.13 5.09
N SER A 235 -5.74 8.14 5.35
CA SER A 235 -6.48 8.05 6.62
C SER A 235 -5.56 7.91 7.83
N LEU A 236 -4.46 7.17 7.69
CA LEU A 236 -3.45 7.01 8.75
C LEU A 236 -2.62 8.25 8.98
N ASN A 237 -2.13 8.87 7.90
CA ASN A 237 -1.11 9.90 7.98
C ASN A 237 -1.68 11.32 8.04
N TYR A 238 -2.90 11.54 7.55
CA TYR A 238 -3.54 12.85 7.45
C TYR A 238 -5.01 12.84 7.91
N PRO A 239 -5.33 12.26 9.07
CA PRO A 239 -6.72 12.17 9.54
C PRO A 239 -7.40 13.53 9.61
N ASP A 240 -6.72 14.55 10.13
CA ASP A 240 -7.29 15.90 10.30
C ASP A 240 -7.69 16.56 8.97
N LEU A 241 -6.99 16.24 7.88
CA LEU A 241 -7.29 16.76 6.57
C LEU A 241 -8.55 16.10 5.96
N LEU A 242 -8.73 14.80 6.24
CA LEU A 242 -9.79 13.94 5.71
C LEU A 242 -11.07 14.01 6.55
N LEU A 243 -10.96 14.21 7.86
CA LEU A 243 -12.07 14.17 8.81
C LEU A 243 -13.24 15.11 8.45
N PRO A 244 -13.02 16.34 7.93
CA PRO A 244 -14.12 17.21 7.52
C PRO A 244 -15.02 16.61 6.43
N ASP A 245 -14.51 15.68 5.63
CA ASP A 245 -15.23 15.04 4.53
C ASP A 245 -15.70 13.62 4.89
N PHE A 246 -15.61 13.23 6.18
CA PHE A 246 -15.90 11.86 6.62
C PHE A 246 -17.27 11.36 6.14
N ASP A 247 -18.32 12.15 6.30
CA ASP A 247 -19.68 11.76 5.91
C ASP A 247 -19.78 11.56 4.38
N HIS A 248 -19.12 12.42 3.59
CA HIS A 248 -19.06 12.28 2.14
C HIS A 248 -18.31 11.00 1.70
N LEU A 249 -17.18 10.70 2.36
CA LEU A 249 -16.43 9.47 2.13
C LEU A 249 -17.26 8.24 2.52
N CYS A 250 -18.00 8.31 3.63
CA CYS A 250 -18.94 7.27 4.03
C CYS A 250 -19.99 7.01 2.96
N ASP A 251 -20.66 8.05 2.46
CA ASP A 251 -21.70 7.92 1.43
C ASP A 251 -21.15 7.26 0.15
N LYS A 252 -19.97 7.71 -0.30
CA LYS A 252 -19.29 7.15 -1.48
C LYS A 252 -18.95 5.67 -1.28
N ILE A 253 -18.41 5.29 -0.13
CA ILE A 253 -18.02 3.91 0.17
C ILE A 253 -19.26 3.02 0.35
N GLN A 254 -20.29 3.49 1.06
CA GLN A 254 -21.55 2.76 1.23
C GLN A 254 -22.24 2.51 -0.10
N ALA A 255 -22.16 3.44 -1.06
CA ALA A 255 -22.69 3.22 -2.41
C ALA A 255 -21.92 2.15 -3.21
N LEU A 256 -20.63 1.95 -2.92
CA LEU A 256 -19.79 0.96 -3.60
C LEU A 256 -19.92 -0.45 -3.01
N ILE A 257 -20.12 -0.60 -1.70
CA ILE A 257 -20.15 -1.91 -1.02
C ILE A 257 -21.15 -2.91 -1.63
N PRO A 258 -22.38 -2.52 -2.02
CA PRO A 258 -23.33 -3.45 -2.64
C PRO A 258 -22.91 -3.92 -4.05
N LEU A 259 -22.03 -3.20 -4.73
CA LEU A 259 -21.65 -3.44 -6.14
C LEU A 259 -20.55 -4.50 -6.26
N SER A 260 -20.91 -5.77 -6.03
CA SER A 260 -19.97 -6.90 -6.03
C SER A 260 -19.25 -7.16 -7.36
N ASP A 261 -19.80 -6.69 -8.48
CA ASP A 261 -19.13 -6.79 -9.80
C ASP A 261 -18.08 -5.70 -10.02
N LEU A 262 -18.14 -4.63 -9.23
CA LEU A 262 -17.29 -3.45 -9.37
C LEU A 262 -16.11 -3.48 -8.40
N VAL A 263 -16.38 -3.82 -7.14
CA VAL A 263 -15.38 -3.89 -6.07
C VAL A 263 -15.39 -5.26 -5.41
N THR A 264 -14.20 -5.84 -5.32
CA THR A 264 -13.96 -7.12 -4.66
C THR A 264 -14.11 -7.00 -3.15
N ARG A 265 -14.31 -8.14 -2.49
CA ARG A 265 -14.36 -8.22 -1.02
C ARG A 265 -13.12 -7.63 -0.34
N PHE A 266 -11.95 -7.77 -0.96
CA PHE A 266 -10.70 -7.18 -0.46
C PHE A 266 -10.74 -5.65 -0.51
N GLU A 267 -11.19 -5.07 -1.62
CA GLU A 267 -11.35 -3.62 -1.76
C GLU A 267 -12.41 -3.07 -0.81
N LYS A 268 -13.57 -3.75 -0.67
CA LYS A 268 -14.59 -3.38 0.32
C LYS A 268 -14.02 -3.35 1.74
N CYS A 269 -13.21 -4.35 2.10
CA CYS A 269 -12.53 -4.39 3.39
C CYS A 269 -11.56 -3.23 3.56
N ALA A 270 -10.74 -2.93 2.55
CA ALA A 270 -9.78 -1.83 2.61
C ALA A 270 -10.46 -0.45 2.72
N LEU A 271 -11.59 -0.25 2.03
CA LEU A 271 -12.39 0.98 2.13
C LEU A 271 -13.00 1.15 3.53
N LEU A 272 -13.59 0.10 4.08
CA LEU A 272 -14.10 0.12 5.46
C LEU A 272 -12.97 0.31 6.48
N GLU A 273 -11.80 -0.30 6.26
CA GLU A 273 -10.62 -0.12 7.09
C GLU A 273 -10.16 1.36 7.11
N ALA A 274 -10.17 2.05 5.97
CA ALA A 274 -9.86 3.47 5.90
C ALA A 274 -10.82 4.33 6.74
N LEU A 275 -12.14 4.07 6.67
CA LEU A 275 -13.12 4.76 7.49
C LEU A 275 -12.97 4.45 8.98
N MET A 276 -12.66 3.20 9.34
CA MET A 276 -12.36 2.83 10.74
C MET A 276 -11.17 3.62 11.27
N ILE A 277 -10.12 3.77 10.48
CA ILE A 277 -8.94 4.57 10.85
C ILE A 277 -9.35 6.04 11.09
N LEU A 278 -10.10 6.64 10.16
CA LEU A 278 -10.57 8.03 10.31
C LEU A 278 -11.45 8.21 11.54
N SER A 279 -12.30 7.23 11.85
CA SER A 279 -13.24 7.29 12.99
C SER A 279 -12.55 7.45 14.34
N ASN A 280 -11.28 7.02 14.47
CA ASN A 280 -10.48 7.25 15.68
C ASN A 280 -10.32 8.75 16.00
N SER A 281 -10.32 9.58 14.96
CA SER A 281 -10.13 11.03 15.07
C SER A 281 -11.39 11.77 15.53
N PHE A 282 -12.51 11.06 15.69
CA PHE A 282 -13.69 11.62 16.36
C PHE A 282 -13.40 11.96 17.82
N CYS A 283 -12.47 11.22 18.45
CA CYS A 283 -12.18 11.34 19.88
C CYS A 283 -13.47 11.34 20.73
N ASN A 284 -14.47 10.54 20.31
CA ASN A 284 -15.75 10.40 20.97
C ASN A 284 -16.24 8.95 20.86
N PHE A 285 -16.39 8.28 22.00
CA PHE A 285 -16.72 6.86 22.08
C PHE A 285 -18.06 6.53 21.44
N GLU A 286 -19.11 7.33 21.70
CA GLU A 286 -20.45 7.08 21.19
C GLU A 286 -20.52 7.25 19.67
N ARG A 287 -19.94 8.33 19.14
CA ARG A 287 -19.88 8.58 17.70
C ARG A 287 -19.12 7.47 16.97
N GLN A 288 -17.98 7.04 17.52
CA GLN A 288 -17.20 5.95 16.93
C GLN A 288 -17.95 4.63 17.01
N SER A 289 -18.55 4.29 18.15
CA SER A 289 -19.36 3.07 18.32
C SER A 289 -20.55 3.03 17.35
N ASN A 290 -21.27 4.15 17.17
CA ASN A 290 -22.38 4.23 16.23
C ASN A 290 -21.95 4.01 14.77
N PHE A 291 -20.81 4.57 14.38
CA PHE A 291 -20.21 4.29 13.08
C PHE A 291 -19.85 2.81 12.93
N LEU A 292 -19.20 2.22 13.94
CA LEU A 292 -18.80 0.81 13.91
C LEU A 292 -20.01 -0.11 13.86
N LYS A 293 -21.13 0.22 14.51
CA LYS A 293 -22.40 -0.50 14.37
C LYS A 293 -22.87 -0.55 12.92
N ALA A 294 -22.82 0.58 12.23
CA ALA A 294 -23.19 0.66 10.83
C ALA A 294 -22.22 -0.14 9.95
N ALA A 295 -20.90 -0.05 10.19
CA ALA A 295 -19.91 -0.86 9.48
C ALA A 295 -20.05 -2.37 9.75
N TRP A 296 -20.39 -2.75 10.98
CA TRP A 296 -20.60 -4.14 11.39
C TRP A 296 -21.86 -4.75 10.77
N SER A 297 -22.87 -3.93 10.45
CA SER A 297 -24.10 -4.39 9.81
C SER A 297 -23.89 -5.10 8.47
N PHE A 298 -22.74 -4.88 7.81
CA PHE A 298 -22.36 -5.58 6.59
C PHE A 298 -21.89 -7.03 6.82
N VAL A 299 -21.47 -7.37 8.04
CA VAL A 299 -20.90 -8.69 8.38
C VAL A 299 -21.70 -9.46 9.42
N ASP A 300 -22.55 -8.77 10.19
CA ASP A 300 -23.46 -9.39 11.15
C ASP A 300 -24.33 -10.51 10.53
N PRO A 301 -24.94 -10.32 9.33
CA PRO A 301 -25.72 -11.39 8.69
C PRO A 301 -24.87 -12.59 8.25
N ILE A 302 -23.56 -12.39 8.03
CA ILE A 302 -22.62 -13.44 7.61
C ILE A 302 -22.27 -14.30 8.83
N TRP A 303 -21.94 -13.69 9.96
CA TRP A 303 -21.69 -14.41 11.21
C TRP A 303 -22.92 -15.17 11.71
N ALA A 304 -24.12 -14.65 11.44
CA ALA A 304 -25.38 -15.31 11.76
C ALA A 304 -25.87 -16.32 10.69
N ASN A 305 -25.14 -16.49 9.56
CA ASN A 305 -25.60 -17.34 8.46
C ASN A 305 -25.60 -18.83 8.89
N PRO A 306 -26.76 -19.53 8.84
CA PRO A 306 -26.85 -20.93 9.27
C PRO A 306 -25.93 -21.88 8.51
N VAL A 307 -25.66 -21.63 7.22
CA VAL A 307 -24.77 -22.46 6.40
C VAL A 307 -23.33 -22.32 6.89
N ILE A 308 -22.90 -21.09 7.19
CA ILE A 308 -21.57 -20.80 7.73
C ILE A 308 -21.42 -21.39 9.13
N ILE A 309 -22.40 -21.17 10.01
CA ILE A 309 -22.43 -21.75 11.36
C ILE A 309 -22.33 -23.27 11.30
N GLN A 310 -23.13 -23.92 10.46
CA GLN A 310 -23.09 -25.38 10.28
C GLN A 310 -21.73 -25.85 9.77
N GLY A 311 -21.14 -25.13 8.81
CA GLY A 311 -19.79 -25.38 8.30
C GLY A 311 -18.73 -25.33 9.41
N MET A 312 -18.88 -24.45 10.40
CA MET A 312 -17.91 -24.29 11.50
C MET A 312 -18.15 -25.23 12.70
N GLN A 313 -19.15 -26.11 12.68
CA GLN A 313 -19.43 -27.00 13.83
C GLN A 313 -18.37 -28.07 14.05
N SER A 314 -17.74 -28.56 12.97
CA SER A 314 -16.71 -29.60 13.02
C SER A 314 -15.78 -29.48 11.82
N THR A 315 -14.59 -30.08 11.92
CA THR A 315 -13.63 -30.11 10.82
C THR A 315 -14.17 -30.85 9.59
N GLU A 316 -14.99 -31.89 9.77
CA GLU A 316 -15.68 -32.60 8.66
C GLU A 316 -16.71 -31.73 7.95
N ASN A 317 -17.53 -31.00 8.71
CA ASN A 317 -18.49 -30.05 8.15
C ASN A 317 -17.76 -28.94 7.40
N PHE A 318 -16.64 -28.45 7.93
CA PHE A 318 -15.87 -27.38 7.31
C PHE A 318 -15.22 -27.81 5.99
N MET A 319 -14.67 -29.03 5.95
CA MET A 319 -14.16 -29.62 4.70
C MET A 319 -15.27 -29.71 3.64
N SER A 320 -16.47 -30.17 4.04
CA SER A 320 -17.63 -30.28 3.14
C SER A 320 -18.16 -28.93 2.68
N PHE A 321 -18.16 -27.95 3.59
CA PHE A 321 -18.50 -26.56 3.33
C PHE A 321 -17.56 -25.99 2.26
N LEU A 322 -16.24 -26.06 2.46
CA LEU A 322 -15.26 -25.60 1.48
C LEU A 322 -15.24 -26.42 0.18
N GLY A 323 -15.73 -27.67 0.22
CA GLY A 323 -15.68 -28.60 -0.90
C GLY A 323 -14.35 -29.36 -1.03
N LEU A 324 -13.53 -29.39 0.02
CA LEU A 324 -12.22 -30.05 0.02
C LEU A 324 -12.30 -31.59 -0.11
N ASN A 325 -13.47 -32.17 0.18
CA ASN A 325 -13.76 -33.61 0.06
C ASN A 325 -14.46 -33.98 -1.27
N LYS A 326 -14.54 -33.06 -2.22
CA LYS A 326 -15.17 -33.27 -3.54
C LYS A 326 -14.16 -33.06 -4.67
N PRO A 327 -14.38 -33.62 -5.87
CA PRO A 327 -13.54 -33.34 -7.03
C PRO A 327 -13.55 -31.87 -7.41
N PHE A 328 -12.40 -31.38 -7.89
CA PHE A 328 -12.28 -30.01 -8.40
C PHE A 328 -13.22 -29.81 -9.59
N GLY A 329 -14.00 -28.73 -9.60
CA GLY A 329 -14.92 -28.41 -10.70
C GLY A 329 -16.19 -29.28 -10.76
N SER A 330 -16.46 -30.12 -9.76
CA SER A 330 -17.84 -30.57 -9.49
C SER A 330 -18.74 -29.34 -9.23
N GLU A 331 -20.06 -29.45 -9.41
CA GLU A 331 -21.08 -28.36 -9.50
C GLU A 331 -21.19 -27.32 -8.35
N ASN A 332 -20.11 -27.04 -7.61
CA ASN A 332 -20.01 -25.88 -6.75
C ASN A 332 -19.36 -24.73 -7.53
N PRO A 333 -20.12 -23.71 -7.97
CA PRO A 333 -19.53 -22.39 -8.20
C PRO A 333 -18.70 -21.98 -6.97
N ILE A 334 -17.70 -21.11 -7.18
CA ILE A 334 -16.91 -20.48 -6.10
C ILE A 334 -17.78 -20.33 -4.86
N ASN A 335 -17.46 -21.05 -3.77
CA ASN A 335 -18.30 -21.06 -2.57
C ASN A 335 -18.40 -19.62 -2.04
N GLN A 336 -19.55 -18.97 -2.30
CA GLN A 336 -19.76 -17.58 -1.93
C GLN A 336 -19.82 -17.43 -0.41
N ASP A 337 -20.39 -18.39 0.31
CA ASP A 337 -20.42 -18.39 1.77
C ASP A 337 -19.00 -18.46 2.36
N ALA A 338 -18.09 -19.22 1.75
CA ALA A 338 -16.68 -19.26 2.17
C ALA A 338 -15.96 -17.93 1.90
N ALA A 339 -16.24 -17.30 0.75
CA ALA A 339 -15.72 -15.98 0.43
C ALA A 339 -16.28 -14.89 1.37
N ASP A 340 -17.55 -15.01 1.76
CA ASP A 340 -18.22 -14.14 2.72
C ASP A 340 -17.67 -14.33 4.13
N LEU A 341 -17.39 -15.56 4.55
CA LEU A 341 -16.69 -15.85 5.81
C LEU A 341 -15.30 -15.20 5.85
N MET A 342 -14.55 -15.28 4.74
CA MET A 342 -13.24 -14.60 4.64
C MET A 342 -13.39 -13.07 4.72
N PHE A 343 -14.43 -12.50 4.09
CA PHE A 343 -14.73 -11.08 4.19
C PHE A 343 -15.06 -10.66 5.63
N ALA A 344 -15.97 -11.38 6.30
CA ALA A 344 -16.35 -11.13 7.69
C ALA A 344 -15.15 -11.24 8.65
N SER A 345 -14.28 -12.23 8.43
CA SER A 345 -13.03 -12.39 9.18
C SER A 345 -12.07 -11.22 8.99
N ASN A 346 -11.93 -10.73 7.75
CA ASN A 346 -11.07 -9.59 7.45
C ASN A 346 -11.58 -8.28 8.05
N ILE A 347 -12.90 -8.03 8.01
CA ILE A 347 -13.52 -6.88 8.69
C ILE A 347 -13.33 -6.96 10.20
N THR A 348 -13.52 -8.14 10.78
CA THR A 348 -13.30 -8.35 12.22
C THR A 348 -11.84 -8.07 12.61
N ARG A 349 -10.89 -8.54 11.80
CA ARG A 349 -9.46 -8.21 11.95
C ARG A 349 -9.20 -6.70 11.80
N ALA A 350 -9.84 -6.03 10.86
CA ALA A 350 -9.70 -4.59 10.66
C ALA A 350 -10.21 -3.81 11.88
N CYS A 351 -11.37 -4.18 12.44
CA CYS A 351 -11.91 -3.61 13.68
C CYS A 351 -10.90 -3.72 14.82
N ILE A 352 -10.36 -4.91 15.06
CA ILE A 352 -9.36 -5.16 16.12
C ILE A 352 -8.08 -4.34 15.89
N LYS A 353 -7.59 -4.30 14.65
CA LYS A 353 -6.32 -3.66 14.31
C LYS A 353 -6.40 -2.13 14.33
N ARG A 354 -7.56 -1.55 13.95
CA ARG A 354 -7.67 -0.12 13.63
C ARG A 354 -8.48 0.70 14.60
N CYS A 355 -9.47 0.12 15.28
CA CYS A 355 -10.32 0.88 16.19
C CYS A 355 -9.61 1.01 17.52
N ILE A 356 -9.20 2.23 17.86
CA ILE A 356 -8.43 2.54 19.06
C ILE A 356 -9.03 3.73 19.79
N TYR A 357 -8.84 3.77 21.11
CA TYR A 357 -9.09 4.96 21.90
C TYR A 357 -7.94 5.97 21.75
N PRO A 358 -8.15 7.27 22.06
CA PRO A 358 -7.10 8.28 22.00
C PRO A 358 -5.94 7.97 22.96
N SER A 359 -4.69 8.16 22.52
CA SER A 359 -3.51 7.92 23.37
C SER A 359 -3.32 8.96 24.48
N ASP A 360 -3.88 10.17 24.32
CA ASP A 360 -3.89 11.20 25.36
C ASP A 360 -5.01 10.91 26.38
N PRO A 361 -4.66 10.71 27.67
CA PRO A 361 -5.65 10.40 28.72
C PRO A 361 -6.74 11.45 28.91
N GLU A 362 -6.43 12.74 28.72
CA GLU A 362 -7.41 13.82 28.87
C GLU A 362 -8.40 13.84 27.70
N ILE A 363 -7.92 13.55 26.49
CA ILE A 363 -8.78 13.39 25.31
C ILE A 363 -9.66 12.15 25.49
N ALA A 364 -9.08 11.02 25.92
CA ALA A 364 -9.82 9.80 26.18
C ALA A 364 -10.90 9.98 27.26
N LYS A 365 -10.61 10.72 28.34
CA LYS A 365 -11.58 11.05 29.38
C LYS A 365 -12.73 11.92 28.83
N LYS A 366 -12.41 12.99 28.11
CA LYS A 366 -13.42 13.88 27.50
C LYS A 366 -14.28 13.16 26.46
N GLY A 367 -13.69 12.21 25.74
CA GLY A 367 -14.34 11.39 24.74
C GLY A 367 -15.10 10.19 25.28
N ASP A 368 -15.18 10.02 26.61
CA ASP A 368 -15.86 8.91 27.28
C ASP A 368 -15.27 7.53 26.93
N PHE A 369 -13.94 7.43 26.81
CA PHE A 369 -13.23 6.15 26.60
C PHE A 369 -12.76 5.50 27.90
N ILE A 370 -12.96 6.15 29.05
CA ILE A 370 -12.67 5.57 30.36
C ILE A 370 -13.85 4.70 30.77
N HIS A 371 -13.58 3.43 31.06
CA HIS A 371 -14.59 2.49 31.49
C HIS A 371 -15.08 2.86 32.90
N PRO A 372 -16.39 2.80 33.20
CA PRO A 372 -16.94 3.15 34.52
C PRO A 372 -16.35 2.35 35.70
N LEU A 373 -15.82 1.15 35.43
CA LEU A 373 -15.13 0.34 36.46
C LEU A 373 -13.80 0.94 36.92
N SER A 374 -13.24 1.92 36.21
CA SER A 374 -12.01 2.61 36.62
C SER A 374 -12.17 3.33 37.96
N ASP A 375 -13.39 3.72 38.32
CA ASP A 375 -13.67 4.37 39.62
C ASP A 375 -13.62 3.37 40.80
N LEU A 376 -13.60 2.06 40.52
CA LEU A 376 -13.63 0.98 41.51
C LEU A 376 -12.29 0.25 41.66
N GLU A 377 -11.37 0.39 40.71
CA GLU A 377 -10.08 -0.31 40.67
C GLU A 377 -8.90 0.66 40.80
N GLU A 378 -7.74 0.17 41.25
CA GLU A 378 -6.49 0.94 41.22
C GLU A 378 -5.94 0.98 39.77
N GLY A 379 -6.55 1.82 38.92
CA GLY A 379 -6.07 2.03 37.56
C GLY A 379 -7.10 2.65 36.62
N VAL A 380 -6.62 3.22 35.51
CA VAL A 380 -7.49 3.69 34.43
C VAL A 380 -7.75 2.52 33.48
N ILE A 381 -9.00 2.11 33.37
CA ILE A 381 -9.44 1.06 32.45
C ILE A 381 -10.03 1.75 31.22
N TYR A 382 -9.48 1.46 30.04
CA TYR A 382 -10.03 1.98 28.78
C TYR A 382 -11.01 0.99 28.17
N ARG A 383 -12.03 1.52 27.49
CA ARG A 383 -12.97 0.75 26.69
C ARG A 383 -12.74 0.98 25.20
N ASN A 384 -12.84 -0.09 24.42
CA ASN A 384 -12.71 -0.04 22.97
C ASN A 384 -14.11 -0.03 22.31
N PRO A 385 -14.41 0.92 21.41
CA PRO A 385 -15.68 0.96 20.67
C PRO A 385 -16.00 -0.32 19.86
N ALA A 386 -14.99 -1.07 19.45
CA ALA A 386 -15.16 -2.31 18.71
C ALA A 386 -15.41 -3.54 19.60
N ALA A 387 -15.30 -3.41 20.93
CA ALA A 387 -15.28 -4.56 21.85
C ALA A 387 -16.58 -5.38 21.81
N GLU A 388 -17.75 -4.72 21.80
CA GLU A 388 -19.05 -5.40 21.77
C GLU A 388 -19.20 -6.29 20.53
N TYR A 389 -18.78 -5.79 19.37
CA TYR A 389 -18.88 -6.53 18.11
C TYR A 389 -17.92 -7.70 18.04
N VAL A 390 -16.65 -7.49 18.43
CA VAL A 390 -15.61 -8.52 18.38
C VAL A 390 -15.89 -9.62 19.41
N THR A 391 -16.31 -9.26 20.62
CA THR A 391 -16.64 -10.25 21.66
C THR A 391 -17.87 -11.08 21.28
N GLY A 392 -18.82 -10.50 20.52
CA GLY A 392 -19.98 -11.21 19.99
C GLY A 392 -19.65 -12.37 19.04
N VAL A 393 -18.47 -12.37 18.40
CA VAL A 393 -18.05 -13.41 17.43
C VAL A 393 -16.76 -14.15 17.84
N ILE A 394 -16.29 -13.95 19.08
CA ILE A 394 -15.01 -14.49 19.51
C ILE A 394 -15.01 -16.02 19.56
N HIS A 395 -16.15 -16.62 19.87
CA HIS A 395 -16.32 -18.06 19.91
C HIS A 395 -16.16 -18.66 18.50
N GLU A 396 -16.77 -18.03 17.50
CA GLU A 396 -16.70 -18.43 16.09
C GLU A 396 -15.27 -18.31 15.57
N ILE A 397 -14.55 -17.24 15.93
CA ILE A 397 -13.13 -17.07 15.57
C ILE A 397 -12.27 -18.19 16.17
N VAL A 398 -12.44 -18.49 17.46
CA VAL A 398 -11.67 -19.56 18.13
C VAL A 398 -12.00 -20.92 17.51
N GLN A 399 -13.26 -21.16 17.15
CA GLN A 399 -13.69 -22.37 16.47
C GLN A 399 -13.04 -22.51 15.09
N ILE A 400 -12.98 -21.44 14.28
CA ILE A 400 -12.26 -21.44 13.00
C ILE A 400 -10.78 -21.76 13.22
N ILE A 401 -10.12 -21.11 14.20
CA ILE A 401 -8.71 -21.37 14.51
C ILE A 401 -8.50 -22.85 14.84
N LYS A 402 -9.34 -23.41 15.70
CA LYS A 402 -9.29 -24.84 16.06
C LYS A 402 -9.40 -25.73 14.82
N ILE A 403 -10.42 -25.50 13.98
CA ILE A 403 -10.62 -26.26 12.74
C ILE A 403 -9.41 -26.15 11.81
N LEU A 404 -8.90 -24.93 11.59
CA LEU A 404 -7.75 -24.71 10.71
C LEU A 404 -6.50 -25.45 11.19
N ASN A 405 -6.32 -25.62 12.51
CA ASN A 405 -5.24 -26.44 13.06
C ASN A 405 -5.51 -27.93 12.85
N GLU A 406 -6.73 -28.41 13.12
CA GLU A 406 -7.12 -29.82 12.92
C GLU A 406 -7.03 -30.27 11.45
N LEU A 407 -7.19 -29.37 10.48
CA LEU A 407 -6.97 -29.67 9.06
C LEU A 407 -5.53 -30.13 8.75
N TYR A 408 -4.55 -29.85 9.62
CA TYR A 408 -3.19 -30.34 9.47
C TYR A 408 -3.00 -31.78 9.94
N ASP A 409 -3.95 -32.35 10.70
CA ASP A 409 -3.85 -33.70 11.23
C ASP A 409 -3.85 -34.74 10.09
N PRO A 410 -2.94 -35.73 10.11
CA PRO A 410 -2.83 -36.74 9.05
C PRO A 410 -4.12 -37.54 8.82
N GLU A 411 -4.90 -37.80 9.87
CA GLU A 411 -6.19 -38.51 9.78
C GLU A 411 -7.25 -37.68 9.06
N VAL A 412 -7.27 -36.37 9.30
CA VAL A 412 -8.20 -35.44 8.63
C VAL A 412 -7.82 -35.28 7.16
N LYS A 413 -6.52 -35.12 6.85
CA LYS A 413 -6.01 -34.98 5.48
C LYS A 413 -6.37 -36.14 4.56
N GLN A 414 -6.51 -37.36 5.09
CA GLN A 414 -6.94 -38.52 4.31
C GLN A 414 -8.34 -38.37 3.72
N ASN A 415 -9.16 -37.49 4.28
CA ASN A 415 -10.51 -37.20 3.80
C ASN A 415 -10.55 -36.11 2.71
N PHE A 416 -9.40 -35.50 2.38
CA PHE A 416 -9.34 -34.57 1.26
C PHE A 416 -9.46 -35.33 -0.05
N HIS A 417 -10.12 -34.73 -1.03
CA HIS A 417 -10.06 -35.23 -2.39
C HIS A 417 -8.64 -35.10 -2.94
N LEU A 418 -8.21 -36.03 -3.80
CA LEU A 418 -6.86 -36.10 -4.35
C LEU A 418 -6.41 -34.79 -5.02
N ASP A 419 -7.35 -34.07 -5.64
CA ASP A 419 -7.11 -32.78 -6.29
C ASP A 419 -6.61 -31.69 -5.32
N TYR A 420 -6.93 -31.82 -4.03
CA TYR A 420 -6.55 -30.87 -2.97
C TYR A 420 -5.40 -31.38 -2.10
N SER A 421 -4.70 -32.44 -2.52
CA SER A 421 -3.60 -33.06 -1.75
C SER A 421 -2.48 -32.09 -1.33
N LYS A 422 -2.30 -30.97 -2.05
CA LYS A 422 -1.30 -29.93 -1.78
C LYS A 422 -1.89 -28.60 -1.30
N ILE A 423 -3.19 -28.54 -0.96
CA ILE A 423 -3.87 -27.28 -0.64
C ILE A 423 -3.30 -26.58 0.61
N LEU A 424 -2.66 -27.34 1.51
CA LEU A 424 -2.04 -26.84 2.73
C LEU A 424 -0.51 -26.68 2.62
N ASP A 425 0.07 -26.97 1.45
CA ASP A 425 1.49 -26.79 1.21
C ASP A 425 1.82 -25.29 1.06
N LEU A 426 3.08 -24.94 1.32
CA LEU A 426 3.60 -23.62 0.94
C LEU A 426 3.42 -23.43 -0.57
N THR A 427 3.04 -22.21 -0.96
CA THR A 427 2.97 -21.87 -2.38
C THR A 427 4.38 -21.88 -2.99
N GLU A 428 4.47 -22.05 -4.31
CA GLU A 428 5.79 -21.98 -4.99
C GLU A 428 6.46 -20.62 -4.80
N VAL A 429 5.67 -19.54 -4.68
CA VAL A 429 6.20 -18.21 -4.37
C VAL A 429 6.84 -18.20 -2.99
N ASP A 430 6.17 -18.74 -1.97
CA ASP A 430 6.71 -18.79 -0.60
C ASP A 430 7.96 -19.67 -0.51
N LYS A 431 7.98 -20.81 -1.21
CA LYS A 431 9.16 -21.68 -1.31
C LYS A 431 10.33 -20.94 -1.94
N ASN A 432 10.09 -20.27 -3.06
CA ASN A 432 11.13 -19.54 -3.75
C ASN A 432 11.66 -18.36 -2.92
N SER A 433 10.79 -17.64 -2.21
CA SER A 433 11.22 -16.59 -1.28
C SER A 433 12.05 -17.15 -0.12
N ALA A 434 11.64 -18.27 0.48
CA ALA A 434 12.41 -18.92 1.54
C ALA A 434 13.77 -19.45 1.07
N LEU A 435 13.87 -19.87 -0.19
CA LEU A 435 15.12 -20.32 -0.81
C LEU A 435 15.98 -19.19 -1.37
N GLY A 436 15.50 -17.94 -1.32
CA GLY A 436 16.19 -16.76 -1.85
C GLY A 436 16.18 -16.68 -3.39
N THR A 437 15.30 -17.43 -4.06
CA THR A 437 15.18 -17.46 -5.52
C THR A 437 14.12 -16.49 -6.08
N PHE A 438 13.24 -15.93 -5.24
CA PHE A 438 12.27 -14.88 -5.63
C PHE A 438 12.05 -13.90 -4.47
N ASN A 439 12.38 -12.61 -4.61
CA ASN A 439 12.02 -11.59 -3.61
C ASN A 439 11.46 -10.34 -4.31
N PHE A 440 10.12 -10.20 -4.32
CA PHE A 440 9.48 -8.91 -4.58
C PHE A 440 9.52 -8.07 -3.30
N PHE A 441 10.20 -6.93 -3.34
CA PHE A 441 9.85 -5.79 -2.49
C PHE A 441 8.88 -4.93 -3.29
N TRP A 442 7.61 -4.88 -2.87
CA TRP A 442 6.63 -3.90 -3.33
C TRP A 442 6.75 -2.62 -2.52
#